data_AF-A0AAD7FDS8-F1
#
_entry.id   AF-A0AAD7FDS8-F1
#
_cell.length_a   1.000
_cell.length_b   1.000
_cell.length_c   1.000
_cell.angle_alpha   90.00
_cell.angle_beta   90.00
_cell.angle_gamma   90.00
#
_symmetry.space_group_name_H-M   'P 1'
#
loop_
_entity.id
_entity.type
_entity.pdbx_description
1 polymer ?
#
loop_
_entity_poly.entity_id
_entity_poly.type
_entity_poly.pdbx_seq_one_letter_code
_entity_poly.pdbx_strand_id
1 'polypeptide(L)'
;MTVSDADRFRIAVALTALKFKPADQSCASYVLHLRSIFPPSAPAAPTTDGSWKSHALALEKDLEKMKEKYQAEQISHGSQPVKRKPKKKTTDKIPARADLETVLASLDGRPDFVCLPDSESLFSNFSALNQLTFVLGASETAVTTAQRSLLVSTAVRCITTLSVVLHPILRSTGTTASQATTLHTLTVLLHHLTSSSIPLLFRKSKSNANSLLNKVLDALITFIFNPILESFSPLSHRYLASLFSPTSSDNLPTDLRPDVLRMFQSGFSPLVSIAAAYELDLQSTLALTALRELEGLFPEARVPWTHDSRVNALARKDALWYTCTALHTLFGPIKDCWTSSGSPGAISEGRIADAFSRIVSRCRGCRTDPDVNVGGEDMDEVGYGMILGIMERFWAMV
;
A
#
# COMPACT_ATOMS: atom_id res chain seq x y z
N MET A 1 -10.82 6.22 26.86
CA MET A 1 -11.29 4.82 26.83
C MET A 1 -10.62 4.13 25.67
N THR A 2 -9.82 3.10 25.92
CA THR A 2 -9.18 2.28 24.90
C THR A 2 -10.14 1.17 24.50
N VAL A 3 -10.57 1.15 23.23
CA VAL A 3 -11.41 0.07 22.69
C VAL A 3 -10.55 -1.18 22.55
N SER A 4 -10.99 -2.31 23.11
CA SER A 4 -10.26 -3.57 22.99
C SER A 4 -10.24 -4.06 21.54
N ASP A 5 -9.23 -4.82 21.13
CA ASP A 5 -9.16 -5.34 19.76
C ASP A 5 -10.33 -6.31 19.45
N ALA A 6 -10.85 -6.99 20.47
CA ALA A 6 -12.07 -7.79 20.36
C ALA A 6 -13.29 -6.90 20.01
N ASP A 7 -13.41 -5.72 20.62
CA ASP A 7 -14.49 -4.78 20.31
C ASP A 7 -14.31 -4.15 18.93
N ARG A 8 -13.08 -3.86 18.51
CA ARG A 8 -12.78 -3.41 17.14
C ARG A 8 -13.21 -4.45 16.10
N PHE A 9 -12.93 -5.74 16.35
CA PHE A 9 -13.34 -6.82 15.48
C PHE A 9 -14.87 -6.96 15.43
N ARG A 10 -15.55 -6.90 16.58
CA ARG A 10 -17.03 -6.92 16.66
C ARG A 10 -17.66 -5.75 15.90
N ILE A 11 -17.09 -4.55 16.01
CA ILE A 11 -17.53 -3.35 15.27
C ILE A 11 -17.33 -3.55 13.76
N ALA A 12 -16.18 -4.06 13.34
CA ALA A 12 -15.89 -4.31 11.93
C ALA A 12 -16.87 -5.34 11.32
N VAL A 13 -17.17 -6.43 12.02
CA VAL A 13 -18.16 -7.43 11.61
C VAL A 13 -19.56 -6.82 11.52
N ALA A 14 -19.97 -6.02 12.51
CA ALA A 14 -21.28 -5.35 12.51
C ALA A 14 -21.43 -4.36 11.33
N LEU A 15 -20.41 -3.55 11.05
CA LEU A 15 -20.41 -2.62 9.92
C LEU A 15 -20.45 -3.36 8.58
N THR A 16 -19.73 -4.48 8.48
CA THR A 16 -19.74 -5.32 7.28
C THR A 16 -21.11 -5.95 7.06
N ALA A 17 -21.72 -6.51 8.11
CA ALA A 17 -23.06 -7.09 8.02
C ALA A 17 -24.10 -6.06 7.54
N LEU A 18 -24.01 -4.81 8.04
CA LEU A 18 -24.90 -3.71 7.63
C LEU A 18 -24.77 -3.32 6.15
N LYS A 19 -23.60 -3.52 5.52
CA LYS A 19 -23.43 -3.28 4.07
C LYS A 19 -24.25 -4.24 3.22
N PHE A 20 -24.54 -5.45 3.72
CA PHE A 20 -25.31 -6.48 3.02
C PHE A 20 -26.81 -6.45 3.35
N LYS A 21 -27.31 -5.40 4.00
CA LYS A 21 -28.73 -5.22 4.30
C LYS A 21 -29.56 -5.11 3.00
N PRO A 22 -30.60 -5.94 2.78
CA PRO A 22 -31.53 -5.77 1.67
C PRO A 22 -32.16 -4.37 1.64
N ALA A 23 -32.38 -3.82 0.43
CA ALA A 23 -32.84 -2.43 0.28
C ALA A 23 -34.25 -2.19 0.85
N ASP A 24 -35.10 -3.21 0.79
CA ASP A 24 -36.49 -3.26 1.27
C ASP A 24 -36.60 -3.48 2.79
N GLN A 25 -35.54 -3.97 3.43
CA GLN A 25 -35.55 -4.26 4.87
C GLN A 25 -35.09 -3.06 5.70
N SER A 26 -35.82 -2.69 6.75
CA SER A 26 -35.36 -1.66 7.68
C SER A 26 -34.13 -2.14 8.46
N CYS A 27 -33.25 -1.21 8.86
CA CYS A 27 -32.05 -1.55 9.64
C CYS A 27 -32.39 -2.32 10.93
N ALA A 28 -33.47 -1.92 11.62
CA ALA A 28 -33.97 -2.61 12.81
C ALA A 28 -34.43 -4.05 12.53
N SER A 29 -35.18 -4.27 11.44
CA SER A 29 -35.62 -5.61 11.04
C SER A 29 -34.44 -6.52 10.68
N TYR A 30 -33.44 -5.98 9.97
CA TYR A 30 -32.24 -6.73 9.59
C TYR A 30 -31.37 -7.10 10.80
N VAL A 31 -31.22 -6.21 11.78
CA VAL A 31 -30.52 -6.51 13.04
C VAL A 31 -31.24 -7.60 13.83
N LEU A 32 -32.58 -7.58 13.89
CA LEU A 32 -33.36 -8.65 14.52
C LEU A 32 -33.20 -9.99 13.78
N HIS A 33 -33.20 -9.95 12.45
CA HIS A 33 -32.95 -11.13 11.62
C HIS A 33 -31.55 -11.72 11.88
N LEU A 34 -30.50 -10.90 11.91
CA LEU A 34 -29.15 -11.32 12.26
C LEU A 34 -29.10 -11.94 13.67
N ARG A 35 -29.79 -11.36 14.65
CA ARG A 35 -29.88 -11.94 16.00
C ARG A 35 -30.61 -13.29 16.04
N SER A 36 -31.57 -13.50 15.14
CA SER A 36 -32.26 -14.79 15.04
C SER A 36 -31.37 -15.88 14.44
N ILE A 37 -30.47 -15.50 13.52
CA ILE A 37 -29.49 -16.41 12.89
C ILE A 37 -28.31 -16.68 13.84
N PHE A 38 -27.87 -15.65 14.57
CA PHE A 38 -26.74 -15.68 15.49
C PHE A 38 -27.22 -15.42 16.93
N PRO A 39 -27.88 -16.41 17.57
CA PRO A 39 -28.31 -16.26 18.95
C PRO A 39 -27.09 -16.04 19.86
N PRO A 40 -27.14 -15.09 20.81
CA PRO A 40 -26.00 -14.79 21.67
C PRO A 40 -25.65 -16.01 22.52
N SER A 41 -24.41 -16.49 22.39
CA SER A 41 -23.86 -17.59 23.19
C SER A 41 -23.63 -17.16 24.65
N ALA A 42 -24.65 -17.28 25.51
CA ALA A 42 -24.57 -17.16 26.99
C ALA A 42 -24.32 -15.73 27.57
N PRO A 43 -24.55 -15.49 28.89
CA PRO A 43 -25.46 -14.43 29.32
C PRO A 43 -24.85 -13.03 29.52
N ALA A 44 -25.74 -12.07 29.20
CA ALA A 44 -25.93 -10.70 29.69
C ALA A 44 -24.78 -9.68 29.61
N ALA A 45 -25.14 -8.55 28.99
CA ALA A 45 -24.43 -7.28 29.05
C ALA A 45 -24.16 -6.83 30.49
N PRO A 46 -23.15 -5.98 30.74
CA PRO A 46 -22.70 -5.60 32.09
C PRO A 46 -23.65 -4.64 32.84
N THR A 47 -24.92 -4.56 32.45
CA THR A 47 -25.93 -3.76 33.15
C THR A 47 -26.77 -4.65 34.05
N THR A 48 -27.22 -4.12 35.18
CA THR A 48 -28.02 -4.83 36.20
C THR A 48 -29.37 -5.36 35.68
N ASP A 49 -29.80 -4.92 34.50
CA ASP A 49 -31.00 -5.35 33.77
C ASP A 49 -30.70 -6.22 32.54
N GLY A 50 -29.42 -6.48 32.22
CA GLY A 50 -28.98 -7.29 31.09
C GLY A 50 -29.36 -6.77 29.69
N SER A 51 -29.91 -5.55 29.60
CA SER A 51 -30.50 -5.01 28.38
C SER A 51 -29.53 -4.06 27.67
N TRP A 52 -29.01 -4.50 26.52
CA TRP A 52 -28.26 -3.62 25.59
C TRP A 52 -29.03 -2.35 25.22
N LYS A 53 -30.36 -2.37 25.27
CA LYS A 53 -31.21 -1.20 25.00
C LYS A 53 -30.99 -0.10 26.03
N SER A 54 -30.85 -0.47 27.30
CA SER A 54 -30.60 0.48 28.40
C SER A 54 -29.20 1.07 28.30
N HIS A 55 -28.20 0.26 27.93
CA HIS A 55 -26.84 0.73 27.69
C HIS A 55 -26.75 1.67 26.46
N ALA A 56 -27.42 1.34 25.36
CA ALA A 56 -27.48 2.20 24.19
C ALA A 56 -28.15 3.55 24.49
N LEU A 57 -29.28 3.55 25.21
CA LEU A 57 -29.95 4.77 25.66
C LEU A 57 -29.09 5.61 26.62
N ALA A 58 -28.29 4.97 27.46
CA ALA A 58 -27.34 5.69 28.33
C ALA A 58 -26.25 6.37 27.51
N LEU A 59 -25.67 5.67 26.52
CA LEU A 59 -24.67 6.24 25.62
C LEU A 59 -25.22 7.39 24.77
N GLU A 60 -26.47 7.30 24.30
CA GLU A 60 -27.13 8.39 23.57
C GLU A 60 -27.25 9.65 24.45
N LYS A 61 -27.68 9.49 25.71
CA LYS A 61 -27.75 10.60 26.68
C LYS A 61 -26.38 11.21 26.98
N ASP A 62 -25.35 10.38 27.10
CA ASP A 62 -23.99 10.87 27.33
C ASP A 62 -23.44 11.64 26.12
N LEU A 63 -23.78 11.20 24.91
CA LEU A 63 -23.42 11.90 23.67
C LEU A 63 -24.10 13.26 23.57
N GLU A 64 -25.38 13.34 23.92
CA GLU A 64 -26.14 14.60 23.93
C GLU A 64 -25.57 15.58 24.96
N LYS A 65 -25.26 15.11 26.16
CA LYS A 65 -24.60 15.90 27.22
C LYS A 65 -23.21 16.40 26.81
N MET A 66 -22.44 15.59 26.08
CA MET A 66 -21.14 16.01 25.52
C MET A 66 -21.30 17.07 24.42
N LYS A 67 -22.32 16.95 23.57
CA LYS A 67 -22.61 17.96 22.53
C LYS A 67 -23.03 19.29 23.15
N GLU A 68 -23.87 19.28 24.18
CA GLU A 68 -24.26 20.49 24.91
C GLU A 68 -23.06 21.19 25.54
N LYS A 69 -22.13 20.44 26.17
CA LYS A 69 -20.89 21.00 26.71
C LYS A 69 -20.03 21.64 25.62
N TYR A 70 -19.86 20.96 24.48
CA TYR A 70 -19.06 21.48 23.38
C TYR A 70 -19.67 22.76 22.77
N GLN A 71 -21.00 22.83 22.66
CA GLN A 71 -21.69 24.04 22.21
C GLN A 71 -21.55 25.17 23.23
N ALA A 72 -21.65 24.89 24.53
CA ALA A 72 -21.43 25.88 25.59
C ALA A 72 -19.98 26.43 25.56
N GLU A 73 -18.99 25.56 25.34
CA GLU A 73 -17.59 25.96 25.18
C GLU A 73 -17.37 26.82 23.92
N GLN A 74 -18.02 26.49 22.79
CA GLN A 74 -17.97 27.33 21.60
C GLN A 74 -18.59 28.72 21.81
N ILE A 75 -19.72 28.80 22.52
CA ILE A 75 -20.37 30.08 22.84
C ILE A 75 -19.49 30.90 23.78
N SER A 76 -18.84 30.27 24.76
CA SER A 76 -17.94 30.94 25.71
C SER A 76 -16.64 31.44 25.07
N HIS A 77 -16.13 30.76 24.04
CA HIS A 77 -14.91 31.18 23.33
C HIS A 77 -15.16 32.15 22.15
N GLY A 78 -16.42 32.32 21.71
CA GLY A 78 -16.80 33.16 20.58
C GLY A 78 -17.01 34.65 20.88
N SER A 79 -17.01 35.07 22.16
CA SER A 79 -17.36 36.44 22.56
C SER A 79 -16.16 37.28 23.01
N GLN A 80 -15.05 37.26 22.28
CA GLN A 80 -14.13 38.41 22.27
C GLN A 80 -14.45 39.31 21.06
N PRO A 81 -14.78 40.60 21.27
CA PRO A 81 -15.08 41.53 20.19
C PRO A 81 -13.80 41.87 19.42
N VAL A 82 -13.50 41.09 18.39
CA VAL A 82 -12.44 41.40 17.43
C VAL A 82 -12.92 42.55 16.54
N LYS A 83 -12.39 43.75 16.80
CA LYS A 83 -12.54 44.93 15.94
C LYS A 83 -12.16 44.55 14.50
N ARG A 84 -13.14 44.64 13.59
CA ARG A 84 -13.01 44.35 12.16
C ARG A 84 -11.92 45.23 11.52
N LYS A 85 -10.77 44.63 11.23
CA LYS A 85 -9.80 45.14 10.24
C LYS A 85 -10.12 44.56 8.86
N PRO A 86 -9.86 45.31 7.76
CA PRO A 86 -10.28 44.95 6.41
C PRO A 86 -9.67 43.62 5.93
N LYS A 87 -10.51 42.82 5.24
CA LYS A 87 -10.24 41.49 4.70
C LYS A 87 -8.95 41.45 3.88
N LYS A 88 -7.90 40.82 4.43
CA LYS A 88 -6.73 40.36 3.69
C LYS A 88 -7.00 38.93 3.23
N LYS A 89 -7.09 38.76 1.90
CA LYS A 89 -7.31 37.51 1.16
C LYS A 89 -6.35 36.43 1.71
N THR A 90 -6.92 35.46 2.43
CA THR A 90 -6.16 34.36 3.02
C THR A 90 -5.87 33.36 1.90
N THR A 91 -4.67 33.43 1.36
CA THR A 91 -4.11 32.37 0.52
C THR A 91 -4.00 31.12 1.38
N ASP A 92 -4.71 30.06 0.99
CA ASP A 92 -4.60 28.74 1.62
C ASP A 92 -3.12 28.36 1.69
N LYS A 93 -2.62 28.18 2.91
CA LYS A 93 -1.27 27.70 3.16
C LYS A 93 -1.25 26.23 2.74
N ILE A 94 -0.76 25.99 1.53
CA ILE A 94 -0.35 24.66 1.06
C ILE A 94 0.55 24.07 2.17
N PRO A 95 0.29 22.84 2.63
CA PRO A 95 1.09 22.21 3.68
C PRO A 95 2.57 22.27 3.29
N ALA A 96 3.41 22.72 4.22
CA ALA A 96 4.83 22.86 4.00
C ALA A 96 5.39 21.53 3.48
N ARG A 97 5.95 21.53 2.27
CA ARG A 97 6.70 20.40 1.73
C ARG A 97 7.67 19.92 2.81
N ALA A 98 7.68 18.63 3.10
CA ALA A 98 8.67 18.04 3.99
C ALA A 98 10.05 18.48 3.50
N ASP A 99 10.77 19.20 4.36
CA ASP A 99 12.07 19.74 4.03
C ASP A 99 13.06 18.59 3.96
N LEU A 100 13.51 18.28 2.73
CA LEU A 100 14.49 17.22 2.48
C LEU A 100 15.76 17.46 3.28
N GLU A 101 16.14 18.72 3.51
CA GLU A 101 17.31 19.07 4.32
C GLU A 101 17.12 18.62 5.77
N THR A 102 15.93 18.83 6.35
CA THR A 102 15.59 18.28 7.66
C THR A 102 15.61 16.74 7.69
N VAL A 103 15.13 16.08 6.63
CA VAL A 103 15.19 14.60 6.54
C VAL A 103 16.64 14.13 6.49
N LEU A 104 17.46 14.72 5.63
CA LEU A 104 18.88 14.39 5.49
C LEU A 104 19.65 14.68 6.78
N ALA A 105 19.42 15.83 7.42
CA ALA A 105 20.02 16.19 8.70
C ALA A 105 19.57 15.27 9.85
N SER A 106 18.35 14.73 9.80
CA SER A 106 17.88 13.76 10.81
C SER A 106 18.53 12.38 10.69
N LEU A 107 19.12 12.10 9.53
CA LEU A 107 19.84 10.86 9.22
C LEU A 107 21.34 11.02 9.48
N ASP A 108 21.88 12.21 9.24
CA ASP A 108 23.26 12.58 9.50
C ASP A 108 23.51 12.63 11.02
N GLY A 109 24.14 11.57 11.56
CA GLY A 109 24.40 11.41 13.00
C GLY A 109 23.74 10.20 13.67
N ARG A 110 22.95 9.39 12.95
CA ARG A 110 22.53 8.08 13.47
C ARG A 110 23.65 7.05 13.27
N PRO A 111 24.24 6.48 14.34
CA PRO A 111 25.34 5.52 14.22
C PRO A 111 24.93 4.26 13.43
N ASP A 112 23.64 3.91 13.46
CA ASP A 112 23.10 2.75 12.73
C ASP A 112 23.09 2.93 11.21
N PHE A 113 23.23 4.17 10.71
CA PHE A 113 23.21 4.50 9.29
C PHE A 113 24.60 4.48 8.63
N VAL A 114 25.66 4.51 9.44
CA VAL A 114 27.06 4.65 9.00
C VAL A 114 27.59 3.42 8.25
N CYS A 115 26.90 2.28 8.34
CA CYS A 115 27.32 1.03 7.68
C CYS A 115 26.68 0.77 6.31
N LEU A 116 25.92 1.71 5.73
CA LEU A 116 25.36 1.50 4.40
C LEU A 116 26.44 1.70 3.33
N PRO A 117 26.72 0.69 2.49
CA PRO A 117 27.59 0.87 1.34
C PRO A 117 27.02 1.99 0.46
N ASP A 118 27.87 2.92 0.07
CA ASP A 118 27.56 4.03 -0.84
C ASP A 118 26.52 5.07 -0.35
N SER A 119 26.30 5.19 0.96
CA SER A 119 25.40 6.21 1.55
C SER A 119 25.76 7.65 1.14
N GLU A 120 27.06 7.97 1.06
CA GLU A 120 27.54 9.28 0.58
C GLU A 120 27.06 9.57 -0.86
N SER A 121 27.09 8.55 -1.73
CA SER A 121 26.64 8.70 -3.11
C SER A 121 25.13 8.91 -3.19
N LEU A 122 24.36 8.26 -2.30
CA LEU A 122 22.91 8.41 -2.23
C LEU A 122 22.54 9.84 -1.91
N PHE A 123 23.07 10.38 -0.81
CA PHE A 123 22.74 11.72 -0.36
C PHE A 123 23.30 12.80 -1.30
N SER A 124 24.49 12.61 -1.87
CA SER A 124 25.04 13.50 -2.89
C SER A 124 24.16 13.58 -4.14
N ASN A 125 23.69 12.42 -4.64
CA ASN A 125 22.79 12.36 -5.80
C ASN A 125 21.44 13.05 -5.53
N PHE A 126 20.85 12.82 -4.35
CA PHE A 126 19.59 13.48 -3.96
C PHE A 126 19.76 14.97 -3.71
N SER A 127 20.90 15.40 -3.16
CA SER A 127 21.23 16.82 -3.02
C SER A 127 21.34 17.50 -4.39
N ALA A 128 22.05 16.89 -5.34
CA ALA A 128 22.13 17.38 -6.72
C ALA A 128 20.75 17.42 -7.40
N LEU A 129 19.91 16.40 -7.20
CA LEU A 129 18.54 16.39 -7.71
C LEU A 129 17.70 17.51 -7.12
N ASN A 130 17.82 17.77 -5.81
CA ASN A 130 17.08 18.83 -5.13
C ASN A 130 17.51 20.22 -5.60
N GLN A 131 18.82 20.45 -5.76
CA GLN A 131 19.35 21.70 -6.32
C GLN A 131 18.82 21.95 -7.74
N LEU A 132 18.81 20.92 -8.60
CA LEU A 132 18.23 21.01 -9.94
C LEU A 132 16.73 21.28 -9.90
N THR A 133 16.00 20.57 -9.03
CA THR A 133 14.55 20.75 -8.82
C THR A 133 14.23 22.18 -8.37
N PHE A 134 15.05 22.75 -7.50
CA PHE A 134 14.91 24.12 -7.01
C PHE A 134 15.14 25.16 -8.12
N VAL A 135 16.27 25.06 -8.83
CA VAL A 135 16.62 25.99 -9.93
C VAL A 135 15.57 25.94 -11.05
N LEU A 136 15.13 24.73 -11.44
CA LEU A 136 14.13 24.54 -12.49
C LEU A 136 12.71 24.89 -12.03
N GLY A 137 12.41 24.74 -10.73
CA GLY A 137 11.11 25.06 -10.15
C GLY A 137 10.86 26.56 -10.03
N ALA A 138 11.89 27.33 -9.69
CA ALA A 138 11.84 28.79 -9.53
C ALA A 138 11.80 29.54 -10.86
N SER A 139 12.33 28.96 -11.93
CA SER A 139 12.36 29.60 -13.23
C SER A 139 10.98 29.63 -13.89
N GLU A 140 10.48 30.82 -14.21
CA GLU A 140 9.27 30.98 -15.03
C GLU A 140 9.52 30.64 -16.51
N THR A 141 10.80 30.66 -16.92
CA THR A 141 11.22 30.37 -18.30
C THR A 141 11.00 28.89 -18.64
N ALA A 142 10.79 28.61 -19.93
CA ALA A 142 10.61 27.26 -20.40
C ALA A 142 11.88 26.42 -20.16
N VAL A 143 11.74 25.28 -19.47
CA VAL A 143 12.84 24.33 -19.25
C VAL A 143 13.38 23.85 -20.58
N THR A 144 14.68 24.03 -20.81
CA THR A 144 15.35 23.63 -22.05
C THR A 144 15.46 22.11 -22.15
N THR A 145 15.61 21.58 -23.37
CA THR A 145 15.80 20.13 -23.59
C THR A 145 17.02 19.58 -22.86
N ALA A 146 18.11 20.37 -22.79
CA ALA A 146 19.33 19.99 -22.06
C ALA A 146 19.06 19.87 -20.54
N GLN A 147 18.33 20.81 -19.96
CA GLN A 147 17.94 20.77 -18.55
C GLN A 147 17.03 19.57 -18.24
N ARG A 148 16.08 19.24 -19.12
CA ARG A 148 15.25 18.03 -18.96
C ARG A 148 16.10 16.75 -19.00
N SER A 149 17.01 16.66 -19.96
CA SER A 149 17.93 15.52 -20.08
C SER A 149 18.81 15.35 -18.84
N LEU A 150 19.33 16.46 -18.30
CA LEU A 150 20.09 16.47 -17.05
C LEU A 150 19.23 16.00 -15.88
N LEU A 151 18.01 16.53 -15.73
CA LEU A 151 17.09 16.12 -14.66
C LEU A 151 16.75 14.63 -14.73
N VAL A 152 16.50 14.08 -15.92
CA VAL A 152 16.27 12.64 -16.14
C VAL A 152 17.50 11.84 -15.76
N SER A 153 18.68 12.23 -16.21
CA SER A 153 19.94 11.55 -15.89
C SER A 153 20.18 11.51 -14.38
N THR A 154 19.98 12.63 -13.69
CA THR A 154 20.11 12.71 -12.23
C THR A 154 19.04 11.88 -11.51
N ALA A 155 17.79 11.90 -11.97
CA ALA A 155 16.72 11.07 -11.41
C ALA A 155 17.01 9.57 -11.56
N VAL A 156 17.46 9.14 -12.75
CA VAL A 156 17.87 7.74 -12.99
C VAL A 156 19.03 7.34 -12.08
N ARG A 157 20.05 8.21 -11.90
CA ARG A 157 21.14 7.96 -10.93
C ARG A 157 20.61 7.80 -9.51
N CYS A 158 19.70 8.66 -9.07
CA CYS A 158 19.08 8.53 -7.74
C CYS A 158 18.34 7.20 -7.59
N ILE A 159 17.59 6.77 -8.61
CA ILE A 159 16.88 5.48 -8.63
C ILE A 159 17.88 4.31 -8.56
N THR A 160 18.96 4.36 -9.35
CA THR A 160 20.00 3.34 -9.32
C THR A 160 20.67 3.26 -7.94
N THR A 161 21.01 4.39 -7.33
CA THR A 161 21.61 4.39 -5.99
C THR A 161 20.62 3.91 -4.92
N LEU A 162 19.34 4.29 -4.99
CA LEU A 162 18.30 3.73 -4.11
C LEU A 162 18.26 2.20 -4.23
N SER A 163 18.34 1.68 -5.44
CA SER A 163 18.35 0.23 -5.69
C SER A 163 19.57 -0.47 -5.11
N VAL A 164 20.75 0.13 -5.22
CA VAL A 164 21.99 -0.41 -4.63
C VAL A 164 21.85 -0.58 -3.12
N VAL A 165 21.20 0.36 -2.43
CA VAL A 165 20.97 0.29 -0.98
C VAL A 165 19.78 -0.64 -0.63
N LEU A 166 18.73 -0.64 -1.45
CA LEU A 166 17.53 -1.45 -1.24
C LEU A 166 17.80 -2.95 -1.40
N HIS A 167 18.58 -3.34 -2.41
CA HIS A 167 18.73 -4.73 -2.80
C HIS A 167 19.34 -5.63 -1.71
N PRO A 168 20.42 -5.23 -1.00
CA PRO A 168 20.93 -5.97 0.14
C PRO A 168 19.90 -6.15 1.26
N ILE A 169 19.06 -5.15 1.53
CA ILE A 169 17.99 -5.24 2.54
C ILE A 169 16.96 -6.29 2.13
N LEU A 170 16.52 -6.24 0.87
CA LEU A 170 15.55 -7.20 0.34
C LEU A 170 16.10 -8.63 0.30
N ARG A 171 17.42 -8.83 0.11
CA ARG A 171 18.05 -10.16 0.02
C ARG A 171 18.69 -10.69 1.32
N SER A 172 18.87 -9.86 2.34
CA SER A 172 19.58 -10.23 3.57
C SER A 172 18.96 -11.44 4.29
N THR A 173 19.74 -12.43 4.71
CA THR A 173 19.21 -13.59 5.44
C THR A 173 18.71 -13.25 6.84
N GLY A 174 19.19 -12.16 7.44
CA GLY A 174 18.75 -11.65 8.74
C GLY A 174 18.07 -10.30 8.63
N THR A 175 17.06 -10.08 9.48
CA THR A 175 16.38 -8.80 9.64
C THR A 175 16.84 -8.07 10.90
N THR A 176 17.16 -6.79 10.77
CA THR A 176 17.60 -5.94 11.89
C THR A 176 16.72 -4.69 11.99
N ALA A 177 16.61 -4.11 13.19
CA ALA A 177 15.89 -2.85 13.38
C ALA A 177 16.49 -1.68 12.55
N SER A 178 17.81 -1.73 12.30
CA SER A 178 18.49 -0.75 11.43
C SER A 178 17.99 -0.83 9.98
N GLN A 179 17.74 -2.02 9.44
CA GLN A 179 17.20 -2.18 8.08
C GLN A 179 15.81 -1.56 7.94
N ALA A 180 14.93 -1.70 8.94
CA ALA A 180 13.61 -1.06 8.92
C ALA A 180 13.73 0.47 8.87
N THR A 181 14.66 1.04 9.64
CA THR A 181 14.96 2.48 9.61
C THR A 181 15.51 2.93 8.25
N THR A 182 16.40 2.14 7.65
CA THR A 182 16.91 2.39 6.30
C THR A 182 15.78 2.34 5.27
N LEU A 183 14.91 1.33 5.33
CA LEU A 183 13.79 1.17 4.41
C LEU A 183 12.78 2.32 4.52
N HIS A 184 12.53 2.81 5.73
CA HIS A 184 11.75 4.02 5.95
C HIS A 184 12.37 5.24 5.26
N THR A 185 13.69 5.40 5.39
CA THR A 185 14.43 6.48 4.73
C THR A 185 14.35 6.39 3.21
N LEU A 186 14.58 5.20 2.65
CA LEU A 186 14.45 4.95 1.21
C LEU A 186 13.03 5.23 0.72
N THR A 187 12.01 4.95 1.54
CA THR A 187 10.61 5.28 1.25
C THR A 187 10.39 6.78 1.14
N VAL A 188 10.94 7.58 2.06
CA VAL A 188 10.83 9.04 2.03
C VAL A 188 11.54 9.61 0.79
N LEU A 189 12.74 9.13 0.49
CA LEU A 189 13.51 9.56 -0.69
C LEU A 189 12.80 9.19 -2.00
N LEU A 190 12.28 7.96 -2.12
CA LEU A 190 11.51 7.53 -3.28
C LEU A 190 10.24 8.37 -3.45
N HIS A 191 9.54 8.65 -2.36
CA HIS A 191 8.37 9.52 -2.39
C HIS A 191 8.74 10.92 -2.85
N HIS A 192 9.83 11.50 -2.36
CA HIS A 192 10.30 12.81 -2.78
C HIS A 192 10.61 12.83 -4.29
N LEU A 193 11.35 11.84 -4.77
CA LEU A 193 11.70 11.69 -6.20
C LEU A 193 10.44 11.64 -7.09
N THR A 194 9.46 10.82 -6.69
CA THR A 194 8.22 10.59 -7.47
C THR A 194 7.19 11.72 -7.36
N SER A 195 7.10 12.39 -6.20
CA SER A 195 6.12 13.46 -5.95
C SER A 195 6.62 14.86 -6.31
N SER A 196 7.93 15.09 -6.30
CA SER A 196 8.50 16.44 -6.44
C SER A 196 9.33 16.60 -7.71
N SER A 197 10.28 15.70 -7.96
CA SER A 197 11.23 15.86 -9.07
C SER A 197 10.64 15.41 -10.41
N ILE A 198 9.99 14.24 -10.45
CA ILE A 198 9.42 13.68 -11.66
C ILE A 198 8.34 14.61 -12.28
N PRO A 199 7.40 15.20 -11.51
CA PRO A 199 6.43 16.16 -12.05
C PRO A 199 7.02 17.37 -12.78
N LEU A 200 8.24 17.79 -12.45
CA LEU A 200 8.88 18.93 -13.13
C LEU A 200 9.29 18.60 -14.57
N LEU A 201 9.52 17.31 -14.88
CA LEU A 201 9.81 16.87 -16.25
C LEU A 201 8.66 17.16 -17.21
N PHE A 202 7.45 17.31 -16.66
CA PHE A 202 6.19 17.38 -17.40
C PHE A 202 5.67 18.78 -17.63
N ARG A 203 6.35 19.80 -17.10
CA ARG A 203 5.88 21.18 -17.27
C ARG A 203 5.97 21.57 -18.77
N LYS A 204 4.80 21.73 -19.39
CA LYS A 204 4.55 22.41 -20.68
C LYS A 204 5.00 21.70 -21.98
N SER A 205 5.35 20.40 -21.99
CA SER A 205 5.71 19.71 -23.24
C SER A 205 5.15 18.28 -23.29
N LYS A 206 4.40 17.94 -24.35
CA LYS A 206 3.82 16.60 -24.55
C LYS A 206 4.69 15.70 -25.44
N SER A 207 5.20 16.19 -26.58
CA SER A 207 5.82 15.33 -27.61
C SER A 207 7.16 14.70 -27.21
N ASN A 208 8.10 15.49 -26.67
CA ASN A 208 9.42 14.99 -26.28
C ASN A 208 9.49 14.46 -24.84
N ALA A 209 8.44 14.68 -24.04
CA ALA A 209 8.41 14.26 -22.64
C ALA A 209 8.25 12.74 -22.50
N ASN A 210 7.56 12.08 -23.43
CA ASN A 210 7.22 10.66 -23.33
C ASN A 210 8.47 9.77 -23.33
N SER A 211 9.45 10.01 -24.21
CA SER A 211 10.66 9.17 -24.28
C SER A 211 11.55 9.31 -23.05
N LEU A 212 11.65 10.52 -22.51
CA LEU A 212 12.39 10.79 -21.28
C LEU A 212 11.69 10.23 -20.05
N LEU A 213 10.36 10.33 -20.02
CA LEU A 213 9.53 9.77 -18.96
C LEU A 213 9.63 8.24 -18.93
N ASN A 214 9.50 7.59 -20.10
CA ASN A 214 9.64 6.15 -20.20
C ASN A 214 10.98 5.68 -19.62
N LYS A 215 12.09 6.38 -19.90
CA LYS A 215 13.39 6.03 -19.27
C LYS A 215 13.37 6.07 -17.74
N VAL A 216 12.69 7.04 -17.14
CA VAL A 216 12.59 7.15 -15.68
C VAL A 216 11.66 6.06 -15.12
N LEU A 217 10.53 5.81 -15.78
CA LEU A 217 9.60 4.75 -15.38
C LEU A 217 10.21 3.36 -15.53
N ASP A 218 10.89 3.09 -16.64
CA ASP A 218 11.62 1.85 -16.88
C ASP A 218 12.66 1.61 -15.78
N ALA A 219 13.38 2.66 -15.38
CA ALA A 219 14.31 2.60 -14.26
C ALA A 219 13.58 2.31 -12.93
N LEU A 220 12.46 2.97 -12.63
CA LEU A 220 11.68 2.71 -11.42
C LEU A 220 11.11 1.29 -11.38
N ILE A 221 10.55 0.80 -12.49
CA ILE A 221 10.02 -0.56 -12.63
C ILE A 221 11.15 -1.56 -12.41
N THR A 222 12.26 -1.40 -13.13
CA THR A 222 13.38 -2.36 -13.14
C THR A 222 14.12 -2.40 -11.81
N PHE A 223 14.45 -1.24 -11.24
CA PHE A 223 15.36 -1.15 -10.10
C PHE A 223 14.66 -1.07 -8.74
N ILE A 224 13.37 -0.71 -8.70
CA ILE A 224 12.64 -0.52 -7.44
C ILE A 224 11.41 -1.43 -7.36
N PHE A 225 10.44 -1.29 -8.26
CA PHE A 225 9.15 -1.96 -8.09
C PHE A 225 9.23 -3.48 -8.32
N ASN A 226 9.94 -3.96 -9.35
CA ASN A 226 10.10 -5.39 -9.58
C ASN A 226 10.81 -6.07 -8.39
N PRO A 227 11.98 -5.58 -7.91
CA PRO A 227 12.62 -6.14 -6.72
C PRO A 227 11.73 -6.13 -5.47
N ILE A 228 10.90 -5.09 -5.28
CA ILE A 228 9.95 -5.06 -4.16
C ILE A 228 8.91 -6.19 -4.30
N LEU A 229 8.27 -6.33 -5.47
CA LEU A 229 7.27 -7.37 -5.70
C LEU A 229 7.86 -8.78 -5.53
N GLU A 230 9.04 -9.03 -6.10
CA GLU A 230 9.77 -10.30 -5.98
C GLU A 230 10.21 -10.60 -4.53
N SER A 231 10.36 -9.58 -3.69
CA SER A 231 10.86 -9.74 -2.32
C SER A 231 9.84 -10.28 -1.32
N PHE A 232 8.53 -10.18 -1.60
CA PHE A 232 7.51 -10.59 -0.63
C PHE A 232 7.60 -12.09 -0.31
N SER A 233 7.82 -12.95 -1.30
CA SER A 233 8.00 -14.39 -1.11
C SER A 233 9.19 -14.73 -0.18
N PRO A 234 10.44 -14.34 -0.51
CA PRO A 234 11.57 -14.65 0.35
C PRO A 234 11.52 -13.94 1.70
N LEU A 235 10.93 -12.74 1.81
CA LEU A 235 10.76 -12.06 3.12
C LEU A 235 9.78 -12.80 4.03
N SER A 236 8.65 -13.25 3.47
CA SER A 236 7.65 -14.03 4.21
C SER A 236 8.22 -15.36 4.69
N HIS A 237 8.97 -16.03 3.83
CA HIS A 237 9.65 -17.28 4.18
C HIS A 237 10.66 -17.07 5.31
N ARG A 238 11.56 -16.07 5.20
CA ARG A 238 12.56 -15.78 6.24
C ARG A 238 11.93 -15.44 7.58
N TYR A 239 10.93 -14.55 7.58
CA TYR A 239 10.26 -14.12 8.81
C TYR A 239 9.60 -15.30 9.52
N LEU A 240 8.81 -16.10 8.80
CA LEU A 240 8.10 -17.24 9.40
C LEU A 240 9.04 -18.39 9.76
N ALA A 241 10.05 -18.68 8.95
CA ALA A 241 11.07 -19.67 9.28
C ALA A 241 11.81 -19.30 10.57
N SER A 242 12.13 -18.02 10.77
CA SER A 242 12.73 -17.55 12.01
C SER A 242 11.74 -17.60 13.19
N LEU A 243 10.45 -17.33 12.97
CA LEU A 243 9.42 -17.37 14.01
C LEU A 243 9.14 -18.80 14.50
N PHE A 244 9.20 -19.78 13.60
CA PHE A 244 8.94 -21.20 13.89
C PHE A 244 10.23 -22.02 14.04
N SER A 245 11.40 -21.38 14.09
CA SER A 245 12.65 -22.10 14.33
C SER A 245 12.68 -22.65 15.76
N PRO A 246 12.98 -23.94 15.98
CA PRO A 246 13.06 -24.52 17.32
C PRO A 246 14.19 -23.89 18.17
N THR A 247 15.14 -23.21 17.53
CA THR A 247 16.28 -22.53 18.17
C THR A 247 16.04 -21.03 18.36
N SER A 248 14.79 -20.56 18.32
CA SER A 248 14.50 -19.12 18.42
C SER A 248 15.12 -18.54 19.69
N SER A 249 16.13 -17.69 19.51
CA SER A 249 16.65 -16.84 20.58
C SER A 249 15.56 -15.84 20.99
N ASP A 250 15.69 -15.27 22.19
CA ASP A 250 14.71 -14.32 22.77
C ASP A 250 14.43 -13.07 21.89
N ASN A 251 15.19 -12.87 20.80
CA ASN A 251 15.04 -11.75 19.89
C ASN A 251 14.24 -12.16 18.66
N LEU A 252 12.95 -11.79 18.63
CA LEU A 252 12.10 -11.94 17.46
C LEU A 252 12.67 -11.15 16.26
N PRO A 253 12.64 -11.73 15.04
CA PRO A 253 13.08 -11.03 13.84
C PRO A 253 12.22 -9.79 13.58
N THR A 254 12.83 -8.71 13.11
CA THR A 254 12.09 -7.52 12.68
C THR A 254 11.33 -7.83 11.39
N ASP A 255 10.03 -7.54 11.34
CA ASP A 255 9.22 -7.74 10.13
C ASP A 255 9.37 -6.55 9.17
N LEU A 256 10.01 -6.78 8.02
CA LEU A 256 10.20 -5.75 6.98
C LEU A 256 9.07 -5.68 5.95
N ARG A 257 8.19 -6.69 5.87
CA ARG A 257 7.18 -6.79 4.80
C ARG A 257 6.21 -5.60 4.77
N PRO A 258 5.69 -5.11 5.93
CA PRO A 258 4.84 -3.92 5.95
C PRO A 258 5.54 -2.65 5.43
N ASP A 259 6.83 -2.49 5.75
CA ASP A 259 7.62 -1.34 5.31
C ASP A 259 7.93 -1.41 3.80
N VAL A 260 8.18 -2.61 3.27
CA VAL A 260 8.37 -2.84 1.83
C VAL A 260 7.08 -2.53 1.06
N LEU A 261 5.93 -2.98 1.55
CA LEU A 261 4.62 -2.65 0.97
C LEU A 261 4.36 -1.14 1.04
N ARG A 262 4.68 -0.49 2.15
CA ARG A 262 4.56 0.97 2.29
C ARG A 262 5.45 1.71 1.29
N MET A 263 6.67 1.23 1.07
CA MET A 263 7.59 1.79 0.08
C MET A 263 6.99 1.71 -1.33
N PHE A 264 6.44 0.55 -1.71
CA PHE A 264 5.73 0.36 -2.97
C PHE A 264 4.59 1.37 -3.14
N GLN A 265 3.69 1.44 -2.15
CA GLN A 265 2.52 2.32 -2.19
C GLN A 265 2.91 3.81 -2.27
N SER A 266 3.88 4.22 -1.46
CA SER A 266 4.35 5.60 -1.38
C SER A 266 5.04 6.08 -2.66
N GLY A 267 5.82 5.20 -3.31
CA GLY A 267 6.48 5.48 -4.58
C GLY A 267 5.53 5.40 -5.78
N PHE A 268 4.57 4.46 -5.77
CA PHE A 268 3.65 4.26 -6.88
C PHE A 268 2.55 5.33 -6.93
N SER A 269 2.00 5.74 -5.79
CA SER A 269 0.82 6.63 -5.74
C SER A 269 0.98 7.93 -6.55
N PRO A 270 2.10 8.69 -6.45
CA PRO A 270 2.29 9.90 -7.26
C PRO A 270 2.42 9.62 -8.77
N LEU A 271 2.92 8.44 -9.13
CA LEU A 271 3.15 8.06 -10.53
C LEU A 271 1.84 7.74 -11.25
N VAL A 272 0.77 7.37 -10.54
CA VAL A 272 -0.53 7.07 -11.16
C VAL A 272 -1.06 8.28 -11.90
N SER A 273 -1.09 9.45 -11.26
CA SER A 273 -1.57 10.69 -11.90
C SER A 273 -0.66 11.10 -13.08
N ILE A 274 0.63 10.86 -12.97
CA ILE A 274 1.61 11.13 -14.03
C ILE A 274 1.38 10.20 -15.22
N ALA A 275 1.33 8.89 -14.99
CA ALA A 275 1.12 7.89 -16.03
C ALA A 275 -0.19 8.16 -16.77
N ALA A 276 -1.26 8.47 -16.04
CA ALA A 276 -2.55 8.76 -16.63
C ALA A 276 -2.56 10.05 -17.46
N ALA A 277 -1.86 11.11 -17.02
CA ALA A 277 -1.73 12.36 -17.78
C ALA A 277 -0.95 12.19 -19.10
N TYR A 278 -0.17 11.12 -19.22
CA TYR A 278 0.71 10.82 -20.35
C TYR A 278 0.32 9.55 -21.11
N GLU A 279 -0.83 8.95 -20.79
CA GLU A 279 -1.32 7.71 -21.41
C GLU A 279 -0.30 6.56 -21.36
N LEU A 280 0.42 6.43 -20.24
CA LEU A 280 1.44 5.39 -20.05
C LEU A 280 0.87 4.17 -19.34
N ASP A 281 1.21 2.98 -19.87
CA ASP A 281 0.75 1.69 -19.36
C ASP A 281 1.55 1.17 -18.14
N LEU A 282 1.85 2.06 -17.20
CA LEU A 282 2.63 1.74 -16.00
C LEU A 282 1.90 0.73 -15.11
N GLN A 283 0.59 0.90 -14.93
CA GLN A 283 -0.20 0.06 -14.03
C GLN A 283 -0.27 -1.37 -14.53
N SER A 284 -0.56 -1.58 -15.82
CA SER A 284 -0.66 -2.92 -16.37
C SER A 284 0.69 -3.63 -16.40
N THR A 285 1.78 -2.90 -16.67
CA THR A 285 3.13 -3.45 -16.62
C THR A 285 3.45 -3.99 -15.22
N LEU A 286 3.22 -3.19 -14.17
CA LEU A 286 3.43 -3.62 -12.79
C LEU A 286 2.45 -4.71 -12.35
N ALA A 287 1.20 -4.67 -12.82
CA ALA A 287 0.20 -5.69 -12.52
C ALA A 287 0.60 -7.04 -13.12
N LEU A 288 1.08 -7.06 -14.37
CA LEU A 288 1.59 -8.27 -15.00
C LEU A 288 2.83 -8.84 -14.28
N THR A 289 3.73 -7.98 -13.78
CA THR A 289 4.83 -8.43 -12.91
C THR A 289 4.29 -9.06 -11.62
N ALA A 290 3.40 -8.37 -10.91
CA ALA A 290 2.83 -8.88 -9.67
C ALA A 290 2.04 -10.20 -9.87
N LEU A 291 1.33 -10.34 -10.99
CA LEU A 291 0.63 -11.57 -11.35
C LEU A 291 1.60 -12.72 -11.70
N ARG A 292 2.75 -12.42 -12.31
CA ARG A 292 3.81 -13.43 -12.52
C ARG A 292 4.37 -13.92 -11.20
N GLU A 293 4.63 -13.02 -10.26
CA GLU A 293 5.09 -13.39 -8.92
C GLU A 293 4.03 -14.23 -8.20
N LEU A 294 2.75 -13.87 -8.34
CA LEU A 294 1.64 -14.62 -7.77
C LEU A 294 1.52 -16.02 -8.40
N GLU A 295 1.68 -16.15 -9.72
CA GLU A 295 1.74 -17.44 -10.41
C GLU A 295 2.90 -18.31 -9.90
N GLY A 296 4.06 -17.68 -9.62
CA GLY A 296 5.25 -18.34 -9.07
C GLY A 296 5.10 -18.86 -7.63
N LEU A 297 4.09 -18.41 -6.88
CA LEU A 297 3.84 -18.91 -5.51
C LEU A 297 3.25 -20.32 -5.51
N PHE A 298 2.73 -20.84 -6.62
CA PHE A 298 2.04 -22.13 -6.67
C PHE A 298 2.89 -23.17 -7.43
N PRO A 299 3.76 -23.93 -6.73
CA PRO A 299 4.55 -24.97 -7.37
C PRO A 299 3.67 -26.13 -7.85
N GLU A 300 4.06 -26.75 -8.96
CA GLU A 300 3.35 -27.92 -9.52
C GLU A 300 3.63 -29.21 -8.73
N ALA A 301 4.75 -29.26 -8.00
CA ALA A 301 5.20 -30.45 -7.31
C ALA A 301 4.65 -30.54 -5.88
N ARG A 302 4.12 -31.71 -5.54
CA ARG A 302 3.71 -32.06 -4.17
C ARG A 302 4.94 -32.22 -3.28
N VAL A 303 4.95 -31.53 -2.15
CA VAL A 303 6.00 -31.64 -1.13
C VAL A 303 5.45 -32.49 0.03
N PRO A 304 6.20 -33.46 0.56
CA PRO A 304 5.82 -34.17 1.78
C PRO A 304 5.56 -33.21 2.94
N TRP A 305 4.58 -33.53 3.78
CA TRP A 305 4.20 -32.74 4.96
C TRP A 305 5.25 -32.82 6.06
N THR A 306 6.31 -32.01 5.94
CA THR A 306 7.31 -31.75 6.96
C THR A 306 7.01 -30.44 7.71
N HIS A 307 7.67 -30.20 8.85
CA HIS A 307 7.61 -28.90 9.52
C HIS A 307 7.92 -27.74 8.55
N ASP A 308 9.00 -27.87 7.80
CA ASP A 308 9.45 -26.85 6.84
C ASP A 308 8.45 -26.65 5.70
N SER A 309 7.80 -27.72 5.23
CA SER A 309 6.73 -27.60 4.23
C SER A 309 5.54 -26.79 4.75
N ARG A 310 5.18 -26.92 6.03
CA ARG A 310 4.09 -26.16 6.65
C ARG A 310 4.45 -24.69 6.81
N VAL A 311 5.68 -24.40 7.22
CA VAL A 311 6.22 -23.02 7.28
C VAL A 311 6.23 -22.41 5.87
N ASN A 312 6.66 -23.17 4.86
CA ASN A 312 6.62 -22.76 3.46
C ASN A 312 5.19 -22.46 2.99
N ALA A 313 4.23 -23.32 3.32
CA ALA A 313 2.83 -23.12 2.98
C ALA A 313 2.29 -21.81 3.60
N LEU A 314 2.62 -21.53 4.86
CA LEU A 314 2.23 -20.30 5.53
C LEU A 314 2.91 -19.06 4.90
N ALA A 315 4.20 -19.17 4.58
CA ALA A 315 4.95 -18.12 3.91
C ALA A 315 4.41 -17.78 2.53
N ARG A 316 3.96 -18.77 1.76
CA ARG A 316 3.28 -18.55 0.48
C ARG A 316 1.97 -17.80 0.67
N LYS A 317 1.16 -18.14 1.68
CA LYS A 317 -0.11 -17.43 1.97
C LYS A 317 0.12 -15.98 2.39
N ASP A 318 1.15 -15.75 3.18
CA ASP A 318 1.53 -14.40 3.60
C ASP A 318 2.05 -13.57 2.41
N ALA A 319 2.94 -14.13 1.59
CA ALA A 319 3.41 -13.50 0.37
C ALA A 319 2.26 -13.22 -0.61
N LEU A 320 1.32 -14.16 -0.75
CA LEU A 320 0.09 -13.99 -1.52
C LEU A 320 -0.66 -12.76 -1.02
N TRP A 321 -0.87 -12.60 0.28
CA TRP A 321 -1.56 -11.43 0.84
C TRP A 321 -0.88 -10.10 0.49
N TYR A 322 0.45 -10.02 0.58
CA TYR A 322 1.20 -8.80 0.25
C TYR A 322 1.14 -8.47 -1.24
N THR A 323 1.37 -9.46 -2.11
CA THR A 323 1.25 -9.29 -3.57
C THR A 323 -0.18 -8.91 -3.97
N CYS A 324 -1.17 -9.52 -3.33
CA CYS A 324 -2.58 -9.18 -3.49
C CYS A 324 -2.88 -7.73 -3.10
N THR A 325 -2.31 -7.26 -2.00
CA THR A 325 -2.47 -5.88 -1.53
C THR A 325 -1.77 -4.87 -2.46
N ALA A 326 -0.62 -5.24 -3.04
CA ALA A 326 0.03 -4.45 -4.09
C ALA A 326 -0.87 -4.37 -5.34
N LEU A 327 -1.45 -5.48 -5.80
CA LEU A 327 -2.41 -5.52 -6.91
C LEU A 327 -3.66 -4.67 -6.63
N HIS A 328 -4.21 -4.70 -5.41
CA HIS A 328 -5.31 -3.80 -5.03
C HIS A 328 -4.95 -2.32 -5.10
N THR A 329 -3.68 -1.99 -4.87
CA THR A 329 -3.15 -0.62 -5.02
C THR A 329 -3.05 -0.26 -6.50
N LEU A 330 -2.60 -1.20 -7.35
CA LEU A 330 -2.50 -1.02 -8.80
C LEU A 330 -3.89 -0.85 -9.43
N PHE A 331 -4.87 -1.66 -9.04
CA PHE A 331 -6.28 -1.58 -9.47
C PHE A 331 -7.11 -0.63 -8.60
N GLY A 332 -6.49 0.38 -7.98
CA GLY A 332 -7.19 1.38 -7.18
C GLY A 332 -8.19 2.19 -8.01
N PRO A 333 -9.31 2.67 -7.43
CA PRO A 333 -10.26 3.51 -8.15
C PRO A 333 -9.58 4.83 -8.52
N ILE A 334 -9.12 4.93 -9.77
CA ILE A 334 -8.69 6.19 -10.36
C ILE A 334 -9.98 6.92 -10.73
N LYS A 335 -10.47 7.75 -9.82
CA LYS A 335 -11.80 8.37 -9.93
C LYS A 335 -12.01 9.20 -11.21
N ASP A 336 -10.95 9.60 -11.92
CA ASP A 336 -11.07 10.63 -12.95
C ASP A 336 -10.36 10.35 -14.29
N CYS A 337 -9.76 9.18 -14.53
CA CYS A 337 -8.84 9.04 -15.69
C CYS A 337 -9.14 7.94 -16.72
N TRP A 338 -10.13 7.07 -16.50
CA TRP A 338 -10.46 5.98 -17.43
C TRP A 338 -11.54 6.33 -18.47
N THR A 339 -11.81 7.61 -18.72
CA THR A 339 -12.86 8.00 -19.68
C THR A 339 -12.42 7.73 -21.13
N SER A 340 -12.66 6.50 -21.61
CA SER A 340 -13.12 6.11 -22.95
C SER A 340 -12.41 6.72 -24.18
N SER A 341 -11.14 7.06 -24.09
CA SER A 341 -10.33 7.30 -25.28
C SER A 341 -9.88 5.93 -25.81
N GLY A 342 -10.37 5.52 -26.99
CA GLY A 342 -10.14 4.21 -27.63
C GLY A 342 -8.69 3.90 -28.01
N SER A 343 -7.80 3.92 -27.01
CA SER A 343 -6.35 3.84 -27.07
C SER A 343 -5.86 2.51 -26.48
N PRO A 344 -4.64 2.00 -26.84
CA PRO A 344 -3.91 0.76 -26.47
C PRO A 344 -4.22 -0.12 -25.24
N GLY A 345 -5.09 0.26 -24.30
CA GLY A 345 -5.40 -0.50 -23.09
C GLY A 345 -6.03 -1.89 -23.32
N ALA A 346 -6.70 -2.10 -24.46
CA ALA A 346 -7.34 -3.39 -24.75
C ALA A 346 -6.34 -4.58 -24.80
N ILE A 347 -5.08 -4.34 -25.18
CA ILE A 347 -4.06 -5.41 -25.25
C ILE A 347 -3.62 -5.82 -23.84
N SER A 348 -3.43 -4.85 -22.93
CA SER A 348 -2.96 -5.14 -21.58
C SER A 348 -4.05 -5.79 -20.73
N GLU A 349 -5.31 -5.39 -20.90
CA GLU A 349 -6.47 -6.02 -20.27
C GLU A 349 -6.56 -7.52 -20.60
N GLY A 350 -6.44 -7.89 -21.88
CA GLY A 350 -6.45 -9.30 -22.30
C GLY A 350 -5.32 -10.10 -21.64
N ARG A 351 -4.10 -9.54 -21.57
CA ARG A 351 -2.96 -10.20 -20.93
C ARG A 351 -3.14 -10.39 -19.43
N ILE A 352 -3.77 -9.42 -18.75
CA ILE A 352 -4.09 -9.50 -17.33
C ILE A 352 -5.16 -10.58 -17.09
N ALA A 353 -6.23 -10.59 -17.90
CA ALA A 353 -7.27 -11.61 -17.84
C ALA A 353 -6.72 -13.03 -18.11
N ASP A 354 -5.82 -13.17 -19.08
CA ASP A 354 -5.13 -14.43 -19.35
C ASP A 354 -4.26 -14.87 -18.17
N ALA A 355 -3.55 -13.93 -17.53
CA ALA A 355 -2.75 -14.22 -16.34
C ALA A 355 -3.62 -14.70 -15.17
N PHE A 356 -4.74 -14.03 -14.89
CA PHE A 356 -5.71 -14.50 -13.90
C PHE A 356 -6.26 -15.88 -14.25
N SER A 357 -6.59 -16.13 -15.52
CA SER A 357 -7.11 -17.42 -15.96
C SER A 357 -6.10 -18.55 -15.73
N ARG A 358 -4.81 -18.32 -16.03
CA ARG A 358 -3.74 -19.27 -15.72
C ARG A 358 -3.64 -19.54 -14.23
N ILE A 359 -3.60 -18.49 -13.41
CA ILE A 359 -3.56 -18.62 -11.94
C ILE A 359 -4.75 -19.45 -11.46
N VAL A 360 -5.99 -19.07 -11.80
CA VAL A 360 -7.21 -19.78 -11.39
C VAL A 360 -7.24 -21.22 -11.89
N SER A 361 -6.73 -21.49 -13.10
CA SER A 361 -6.68 -22.86 -13.64
C SER A 361 -5.75 -23.76 -12.83
N ARG A 362 -4.59 -23.26 -12.39
CA ARG A 362 -3.68 -23.98 -11.49
C ARG A 362 -4.34 -24.26 -10.15
N CYS A 363 -5.13 -23.31 -9.68
CA CYS A 363 -5.85 -23.42 -8.42
C CYS A 363 -7.01 -24.43 -8.44
N ARG A 364 -7.61 -24.70 -9.61
CA ARG A 364 -8.74 -25.64 -9.76
C ARG A 364 -8.30 -27.06 -10.15
N GLY A 365 -7.05 -27.24 -10.60
CA GLY A 365 -6.56 -28.40 -11.33
C GLY A 365 -6.46 -29.74 -10.60
N CYS A 366 -7.00 -29.92 -9.39
CA CYS A 366 -6.85 -31.19 -8.64
C CYS A 366 -8.15 -31.82 -8.13
N ARG A 367 -9.34 -31.32 -8.52
CA ARG A 367 -10.63 -31.84 -8.00
C ARG A 367 -11.40 -32.81 -8.89
N THR A 368 -10.92 -33.18 -10.07
CA THR A 368 -11.73 -33.95 -11.03
C THR A 368 -11.74 -35.46 -10.82
N ASP A 369 -10.96 -36.01 -9.88
CA ASP A 369 -10.99 -37.45 -9.59
C ASP A 369 -11.37 -37.71 -8.12
N PRO A 370 -12.67 -37.95 -7.82
CA PRO A 370 -13.16 -38.12 -6.45
C PRO A 370 -12.61 -39.39 -5.78
N ASP A 371 -12.11 -40.35 -6.55
CA ASP A 371 -11.60 -41.63 -6.02
C ASP A 371 -10.11 -41.60 -5.69
N VAL A 372 -9.40 -40.57 -6.13
CA VAL A 372 -7.96 -40.41 -5.91
C VAL A 372 -7.79 -39.40 -4.78
N ASN A 373 -7.91 -39.91 -3.55
CA ASN A 373 -7.75 -39.19 -2.28
C ASN A 373 -6.29 -38.75 -2.08
N VAL A 374 -5.76 -37.96 -3.01
CA VAL A 374 -4.38 -37.54 -3.03
C VAL A 374 -4.35 -36.09 -2.63
N GLY A 375 -4.00 -35.86 -1.37
CA GLY A 375 -3.90 -34.55 -0.73
C GLY A 375 -2.82 -33.66 -1.35
N GLY A 376 -3.07 -33.17 -2.56
CA GLY A 376 -2.36 -32.03 -3.11
C GLY A 376 -2.57 -30.81 -2.21
N GLU A 377 -1.53 -30.00 -2.02
CA GLU A 377 -1.65 -28.65 -1.46
C GLU A 377 -2.31 -27.75 -2.50
N ASP A 378 -3.57 -28.01 -2.78
CA ASP A 378 -4.41 -27.05 -3.49
C ASP A 378 -4.41 -25.76 -2.69
N MET A 379 -4.40 -24.65 -3.42
CA MET A 379 -4.62 -23.35 -2.79
C MET A 379 -5.91 -23.42 -1.98
N ASP A 380 -5.81 -23.03 -0.71
CA ASP A 380 -6.95 -23.08 0.18
C ASP A 380 -8.03 -22.06 -0.23
N GLU A 381 -9.21 -22.22 0.35
CA GLU A 381 -10.35 -21.34 0.08
C GLU A 381 -10.03 -19.87 0.37
N VAL A 382 -9.16 -19.61 1.35
CA VAL A 382 -8.71 -18.28 1.72
C VAL A 382 -7.86 -17.66 0.61
N GLY A 383 -6.83 -18.36 0.12
CA GLY A 383 -6.01 -17.90 -1.00
C GLY A 383 -6.83 -17.70 -2.27
N TYR A 384 -7.78 -18.61 -2.54
CA TYR A 384 -8.72 -18.46 -3.65
C TYR A 384 -9.57 -17.20 -3.52
N GLY A 385 -10.14 -16.95 -2.34
CA GLY A 385 -10.90 -15.75 -2.04
C GLY A 385 -10.09 -14.46 -2.24
N MET A 386 -8.81 -14.44 -1.85
CA MET A 386 -7.93 -13.29 -2.08
C MET A 386 -7.75 -12.98 -3.58
N ILE A 387 -7.51 -14.01 -4.39
CA ILE A 387 -7.33 -13.85 -5.85
C ILE A 387 -8.63 -13.39 -6.49
N LEU A 388 -9.77 -13.98 -6.11
CA LEU A 388 -11.08 -13.56 -6.60
C LEU A 388 -11.38 -12.10 -6.26
N GLY A 389 -11.04 -11.63 -5.06
CA GLY A 389 -11.24 -10.23 -4.67
C GLY A 389 -10.45 -9.24 -5.54
N ILE A 390 -9.28 -9.64 -6.03
CA ILE A 390 -8.50 -8.82 -6.97
C ILE A 390 -9.10 -8.87 -8.36
N MET A 391 -9.50 -10.06 -8.83
CA MET A 391 -10.17 -10.21 -10.11
C MET A 391 -11.44 -9.37 -10.17
N GLU A 392 -12.28 -9.42 -9.14
CA GLU A 392 -13.48 -8.59 -9.03
C GLU A 392 -13.14 -7.10 -9.13
N ARG A 393 -12.07 -6.67 -8.45
CA ARG A 393 -11.63 -5.27 -8.52
C ARG A 393 -11.07 -4.88 -9.89
N PHE A 394 -10.35 -5.78 -10.55
CA PHE A 394 -9.90 -5.56 -11.93
C PHE A 394 -11.10 -5.44 -12.88
N TRP A 395 -12.09 -6.31 -12.75
CA TRP A 395 -13.32 -6.25 -13.57
C TRP A 395 -14.22 -5.06 -13.25
N ALA A 396 -14.15 -4.50 -12.05
CA ALA A 396 -14.84 -3.25 -11.73
C ALA A 396 -14.15 -2.01 -12.32
N MET A 397 -12.91 -2.15 -12.80
CA MET A 397 -12.13 -1.09 -13.42
C MET A 397 -12.30 -1.06 -14.95
N VAL A 398 -12.41 -2.23 -15.58
CA VAL A 398 -12.74 -2.41 -17.01
C VAL A 398 -14.21 -2.12 -17.24
#